data_AF-A0A957SSX5-F1
#
_entry.id   AF-A0A957SSX5-F1
#
_cell.length_a   1.000
_cell.length_b   1.000
_cell.length_c   1.000
_cell.angle_alpha   90.00
_cell.angle_beta   90.00
_cell.angle_gamma   90.00
#
_symmetry.space_group_name_H-M   'P 1'
#
loop_
_entity.id
_entity.type
_entity.pdbx_description
1 polymer ?
#
loop_
_entity_poly.entity_id
_entity_poly.type
_entity_poly.pdbx_seq_one_letter_code
_entity_poly.pdbx_strand_id
1 'polypeptide(L)'
;VVVTILATILTHIVSTIIEAIRTGEKAPEIEDFQDERDKLIDLRGTKVTYTVSSLGAFLAMLTFVFGQPPLVMFTLLIFFGVSAQIVGDITRLLLYRRGI
;
A
#
# COMPACT_ATOMS: atom_id res chain seq x y z
N VAL A 1 19.30 -9.55 -8.79
CA VAL A 1 18.43 -8.74 -7.90
C VAL A 1 18.88 -7.29 -7.87
N VAL A 2 20.07 -6.95 -7.32
CA VAL A 2 20.54 -5.54 -7.25
C VAL A 2 20.68 -4.89 -8.64
N VAL A 3 21.28 -5.60 -9.60
CA VAL A 3 21.43 -5.13 -10.99
C VAL A 3 20.06 -4.88 -11.64
N THR A 4 19.08 -5.74 -11.36
CA THR A 4 17.72 -5.63 -11.90
C THR A 4 17.01 -4.40 -11.34
N ILE A 5 17.11 -4.15 -10.04
CA ILE A 5 16.53 -2.97 -9.38
C ILE A 5 17.15 -1.69 -9.96
N LEU A 6 18.48 -1.64 -10.08
CA LEU A 6 19.18 -0.48 -10.66
C LEU A 6 18.78 -0.24 -12.12
N ALA A 7 18.67 -1.31 -12.91
CA ALA A 7 18.23 -1.22 -14.30
C ALA A 7 16.79 -0.68 -14.41
N THR A 8 15.86 -1.21 -13.61
CA THR A 8 14.46 -0.77 -13.62
C THR A 8 14.32 0.70 -13.22
N ILE A 9 15.02 1.15 -12.17
CA ILE A 9 15.02 2.55 -11.75
C ILE A 9 15.57 3.44 -12.87
N LEU A 10 16.71 3.08 -13.46
CA LEU A 10 17.33 3.87 -14.51
C LEU A 10 16.43 3.99 -15.76
N THR A 11 15.83 2.87 -16.19
CA THR A 11 14.89 2.86 -17.32
C THR A 11 13.68 3.74 -17.07
N HIS A 12 13.14 3.74 -15.84
CA HIS A 12 11.98 4.55 -15.51
C HIS A 12 12.31 6.05 -15.56
N ILE A 13 13.43 6.47 -14.95
CA ILE A 13 13.89 7.87 -14.96
C ILE A 13 14.09 8.35 -16.40
N VAL A 14 14.80 7.58 -17.23
CA VAL A 14 15.09 7.95 -18.62
C VAL A 14 13.80 8.05 -19.44
N SER A 15 12.86 7.12 -19.26
CA SER A 15 11.58 7.14 -19.97
C SER A 15 10.76 8.38 -19.62
N THR A 16 10.68 8.73 -18.34
CA THR A 16 9.98 9.93 -17.87
C THR A 16 10.60 11.22 -18.41
N ILE A 17 11.93 11.30 -18.48
CA ILE A 17 12.62 12.46 -19.07
C ILE A 17 12.32 12.59 -20.56
N ILE A 18 12.39 11.48 -21.31
CA ILE A 18 12.11 11.48 -22.74
C ILE A 18 10.65 11.89 -23.01
N GLU A 19 9.72 11.38 -22.21
CA GLU A 19 8.31 11.74 -22.30
C GLU A 19 8.10 13.22 -22.00
N ALA A 20 8.65 13.75 -20.91
CA ALA A 20 8.55 15.17 -20.54
C ALA A 20 9.12 16.11 -21.62
N ILE A 21 10.23 15.72 -22.26
CA ILE A 21 10.81 16.48 -23.38
C ILE A 21 9.87 16.45 -24.60
N ARG A 22 9.23 15.31 -24.88
CA ARG A 22 8.35 15.15 -26.05
C ARG A 22 7.00 15.85 -25.89
N THR A 23 6.39 15.82 -24.72
CA THR A 23 5.09 16.47 -24.48
C THR A 23 5.22 17.98 -24.28
N GLY A 24 6.42 18.50 -23.98
CA GLY A 24 6.63 19.95 -23.81
C GLY A 24 5.90 20.53 -22.60
N GLU A 25 5.27 19.68 -21.79
CA GLU A 25 4.79 20.01 -20.46
C GLU A 25 6.04 20.18 -19.59
N LYS A 26 6.25 21.42 -19.12
CA LYS A 26 7.17 21.68 -18.00
C LYS A 26 6.85 20.63 -16.94
N ALA A 27 7.92 19.97 -16.46
CA ALA A 27 7.92 18.93 -15.42
C ALA A 27 6.63 18.99 -14.60
N PRO A 28 5.85 17.89 -14.49
CA PRO A 28 4.52 17.94 -13.89
C PRO A 28 4.63 18.80 -12.64
N GLU A 29 4.01 20.00 -12.71
CA GLU A 29 4.01 20.93 -11.60
C GLU A 29 3.52 20.10 -10.44
N ILE A 30 4.44 19.86 -9.50
CA ILE A 30 4.33 18.98 -8.36
C ILE A 30 2.84 18.75 -8.03
N GLU A 31 2.29 17.60 -8.43
CA GLU A 31 0.94 17.15 -8.08
C GLU A 31 0.85 16.82 -6.57
N ASP A 32 1.47 17.64 -5.72
CA ASP A 32 1.40 17.58 -4.26
C ASP A 32 0.42 18.64 -3.74
N PHE A 33 -0.65 18.91 -4.50
CA PHE A 33 -1.89 19.40 -3.91
C PHE A 33 -2.70 18.21 -3.40
N GLN A 34 -2.07 17.34 -2.59
CA GLN A 34 -2.83 16.42 -1.76
C GLN A 34 -3.53 17.28 -0.71
N ASP A 35 -4.84 17.44 -0.84
CA ASP A 35 -5.66 18.18 0.12
C ASP A 35 -5.44 17.59 1.53
N GLU A 36 -5.50 18.44 2.56
CA GLU A 36 -5.49 18.00 3.96
C GLU A 36 -6.52 16.89 4.19
N ARG A 37 -7.66 16.99 3.49
CA ARG A 37 -8.70 15.95 3.49
C ARG A 37 -8.18 14.61 2.98
N ASP A 38 -7.56 14.58 1.80
CA ASP A 38 -7.09 13.33 1.18
C ASP A 38 -5.97 12.70 2.02
N LYS A 39 -5.14 13.52 2.66
CA LYS A 39 -4.15 13.06 3.64
C LYS A 39 -4.81 12.43 4.88
N LEU A 40 -5.88 13.02 5.41
CA LEU A 40 -6.62 12.46 6.54
C LEU A 40 -7.30 11.14 6.18
N ILE A 41 -7.89 11.05 4.98
CA ILE A 41 -8.50 9.82 4.46
C ILE A 41 -7.45 8.72 4.37
N ASP A 42 -6.27 9.01 3.80
CA ASP A 42 -5.21 8.02 3.67
C ASP A 42 -4.66 7.57 5.03
N LEU A 43 -4.44 8.49 5.96
CA LEU A 43 -4.00 8.16 7.33
C LEU A 43 -5.01 7.26 8.05
N ARG A 44 -6.31 7.50 7.89
CA ARG A 44 -7.36 6.65 8.47
C ARG A 44 -7.42 5.28 7.82
N GLY A 45 -7.34 5.21 6.49
CA GLY A 45 -7.27 3.95 5.76
C GLY A 45 -6.08 3.11 6.21
N THR A 46 -4.90 3.72 6.21
CA THR A 46 -3.64 3.12 6.64
C THR A 46 -3.69 2.65 8.09
N LYS A 47 -4.29 3.43 9.00
CA LYS A 47 -4.50 3.03 10.40
C LYS A 47 -5.33 1.74 10.51
N VAL A 48 -6.43 1.65 9.77
CA VAL A 48 -7.28 0.45 9.77
C VAL A 48 -6.52 -0.74 9.17
N THR A 49 -5.82 -0.56 8.05
CA THR A 49 -4.98 -1.60 7.43
C THR A 49 -3.98 -2.16 8.43
N TYR A 50 -3.21 -1.31 9.11
CA TYR A 50 -2.21 -1.76 10.08
C TYR A 50 -2.83 -2.42 11.31
N THR A 51 -4.01 -1.97 11.74
CA THR A 51 -4.71 -2.58 12.88
C THR A 51 -5.12 -4.02 12.54
N VAL A 52 -5.72 -4.22 11.37
CA VAL A 52 -6.17 -5.56 10.92
C VAL A 52 -4.97 -6.47 10.63
N SER A 53 -3.93 -5.97 9.97
CA SER A 53 -2.74 -6.77 9.66
C SER A 53 -1.95 -7.15 10.92
N SER A 54 -1.82 -6.24 11.90
CA SER A 54 -1.13 -6.53 13.16
C SER A 54 -1.89 -7.56 13.99
N LEU A 55 -3.22 -7.45 14.07
CA LEU A 55 -4.05 -8.45 14.74
C LEU A 55 -3.93 -9.81 14.05
N GLY A 56 -3.97 -9.83 12.72
CA GLY A 56 -3.81 -11.03 11.92
C GLY A 56 -2.45 -11.70 12.09
N ALA A 57 -1.38 -10.91 12.11
CA ALA A 57 -0.03 -11.40 12.37
C ALA A 57 0.10 -11.99 13.77
N PHE A 58 -0.47 -11.33 14.78
CA PHE A 58 -0.52 -11.85 16.13
C PHE A 58 -1.26 -13.19 16.21
N LEU A 59 -2.46 -13.28 15.60
CA LEU A 59 -3.23 -14.54 15.57
C LEU A 59 -2.50 -15.64 14.82
N ALA A 60 -1.86 -15.33 13.68
CA ALA A 60 -1.07 -16.31 12.93
C ALA A 60 0.06 -16.87 13.79
N MET A 61 0.82 -16.03 14.48
CA MET A 61 1.86 -16.47 15.41
C MET A 61 1.30 -17.30 16.56
N LEU A 62 0.14 -16.90 17.10
CA LEU A 62 -0.53 -17.64 18.17
C LEU A 62 -0.88 -19.08 17.74
N THR A 63 -1.35 -19.27 16.50
CA THR A 63 -1.64 -20.63 15.99
C THR A 63 -0.38 -21.51 15.97
N PHE A 64 0.76 -20.95 15.59
CA PHE A 64 2.02 -21.69 15.58
C PHE A 64 2.48 -22.05 17.00
N VAL A 65 2.32 -21.14 17.96
CA VAL A 65 2.60 -21.40 19.39
C VAL A 65 1.74 -22.56 19.93
N PHE A 66 0.50 -22.71 19.46
CA PHE A 66 -0.38 -23.83 19.82
C PHE A 66 -0.10 -25.12 19.04
N GLY A 67 1.02 -25.22 18.33
CA GLY A 67 1.47 -26.43 17.65
C GLY A 67 0.77 -26.70 16.31
N GLN A 68 0.07 -25.70 15.75
CA GLN A 68 -0.48 -25.84 14.39
C GLN A 68 0.66 -25.89 13.35
N PRO A 69 0.44 -26.57 12.21
CA PRO A 69 1.43 -26.61 11.14
C PRO A 69 1.81 -25.20 10.65
N PRO A 70 3.07 -24.95 10.26
CA PRO A 70 3.50 -23.66 9.71
C PRO A 70 2.63 -23.18 8.54
N LEU A 71 2.07 -24.12 7.77
CA LEU A 71 1.13 -23.82 6.67
C LEU A 71 -0.07 -23.00 7.14
N VAL A 72 -0.63 -23.30 8.31
CA VAL A 72 -1.79 -22.58 8.87
C VAL A 72 -1.40 -21.14 9.20
N MET A 73 -0.24 -20.96 9.84
CA MET A 73 0.32 -19.63 10.13
C MET A 73 0.50 -18.81 8.85
N PHE A 74 1.16 -19.36 7.82
CA PHE A 74 1.36 -18.65 6.56
C PHE A 74 0.04 -18.33 5.85
N THR A 75 -0.92 -19.25 5.88
CA THR A 75 -2.25 -19.03 5.31
C THR A 75 -2.96 -17.88 6.02
N LEU A 76 -2.88 -17.81 7.35
CA LEU A 76 -3.44 -16.70 8.12
C LEU A 76 -2.72 -15.37 7.86
N LEU A 77 -1.40 -15.36 7.75
CA LEU A 77 -0.65 -14.15 7.39
C LEU A 77 -1.09 -13.58 6.04
N ILE A 78 -1.22 -14.44 5.03
CA ILE A 78 -1.68 -14.03 3.70
C ILE A 78 -3.13 -13.56 3.76
N PHE A 79 -4.01 -14.34 4.41
CA PHE A 79 -5.43 -14.03 4.54
C PHE A 79 -5.66 -12.67 5.20
N PHE A 80 -5.02 -12.42 6.35
CA PHE A 80 -5.15 -11.15 7.06
C PHE A 80 -4.42 -10.02 6.35
N GLY A 81 -3.31 -10.28 5.66
CA GLY A 81 -2.63 -9.28 4.84
C GLY A 81 -3.52 -8.75 3.71
N VAL A 82 -4.17 -9.66 2.98
CA VAL A 82 -5.13 -9.29 1.92
C VAL A 82 -6.38 -8.64 2.51
N SER A 83 -6.94 -9.21 3.57
CA SER A 83 -8.13 -8.66 4.23
C SER A 83 -7.88 -7.26 4.77
N ALA A 84 -6.70 -6.99 5.34
CA ALA A 84 -6.32 -5.67 5.82
C ALA A 84 -6.32 -4.62 4.71
N GLN A 85 -5.78 -4.96 3.53
CA GLN A 85 -5.80 -4.05 2.37
C GLN A 85 -7.24 -3.78 1.91
N ILE A 86 -8.05 -4.83 1.74
CA ILE A 86 -9.46 -4.70 1.34
C ILE A 86 -10.23 -3.81 2.33
N VAL A 87 -10.08 -4.04 3.64
CA VAL A 87 -10.77 -3.24 4.66
C VAL A 87 -10.26 -1.79 4.66
N GLY A 88 -8.95 -1.57 4.48
CA GLY A 88 -8.35 -0.25 4.35
C GLY A 88 -8.92 0.53 3.15
N ASP A 89 -9.00 -0.11 1.99
CA ASP A 89 -9.51 0.50 0.76
C ASP A 89 -11.02 0.77 0.82
N ILE A 90 -11.79 -0.15 1.39
CA ILE A 90 -13.21 0.08 1.69
C ILE A 90 -13.35 1.29 2.63
N THR A 91 -12.49 1.40 3.65
CA THR A 91 -12.53 2.52 4.60
C THR A 91 -12.25 3.84 3.88
N ARG A 92 -11.22 3.89 3.02
CA ARG A 92 -10.93 5.07 2.19
C ARG A 92 -12.11 5.45 1.31
N LEU A 93 -12.72 4.47 0.62
CA LEU A 93 -13.85 4.69 -0.28
C LEU A 93 -15.11 5.18 0.47
N LEU A 94 -15.36 4.66 1.67
CA LEU A 94 -16.46 5.11 2.53
C LEU A 94 -16.23 6.53 3.06
N LEU A 95 -15.01 6.87 3.48
CA LEU A 95 -14.67 8.22 3.92
C LEU A 95 -14.81 9.22 2.78
N TYR A 96 -14.33 8.87 1.59
CA TYR A 96 -14.46 9.68 0.38
C TYR A 96 -15.93 9.94 0.04
N ARG A 97 -16.78 8.90 0.07
CA ARG A 97 -18.24 9.04 -0.16
C ARG A 97 -18.95 9.88 0.89
N ARG A 98 -18.43 9.93 2.11
CA ARG A 98 -18.97 10.76 3.20
C ARG A 98 -18.49 12.20 3.14
N GLY A 99 -17.55 12.53 2.25
CA GLY A 99 -16.97 13.86 2.10
C GLY A 99 -16.17 14.31 3.33
N ILE A 100 -15.68 13.35 4.12
CA ILE A 100 -14.88 13.60 5.34
C ILE A 100 -13.42 13.84 4.97
#